data_AF-A0A7V3VCV3-F1
#
_entry.id   AF-A0A7V3VCV3-F1
#
_cell.length_a   1.000
_cell.length_b   1.000
_cell.length_c   1.000
_cell.angle_alpha   90.00
_cell.angle_beta   90.00
_cell.angle_gamma   90.00
#
_symmetry.space_group_name_H-M   'P 1'
#
loop_
_entity.id
_entity.type
_entity.pdbx_description
1 polymer ?
#
loop_
_entity_poly.entity_id
_entity_poly.type
_entity_poly.pdbx_seq_one_letter_code
_entity_poly.pdbx_strand_id
1 'polypeptide(L)'
;MKIKISFLKTGHLLAFVFESFLAKMLAGNRKDVFPIRALVEEKPYIFKKIFRLWLDLDLISIVIKFLAGIYLPIKLGYIVLVEEYIPATISDYIYLSKIVNFPLKMNSFAIKFLLTLMNLCNPTQIVFLDARDDILASRWKMRGSFNEREDYILMQRTLLLQLSKKLSCKFLYINTGTKTIEKTHKLITINLSL
;
A
#
# COMPACT_ATOMS: atom_id res chain seq x y z
N MET A 1 -23.76 5.47 13.84
CA MET A 1 -22.91 4.88 12.79
C MET A 1 -21.52 4.63 13.36
N LYS A 2 -21.03 3.38 13.39
CA LYS A 2 -19.70 3.08 13.97
C LYS A 2 -18.65 3.06 12.86
N ILE A 3 -17.58 3.84 13.03
CA ILE A 3 -16.48 3.94 12.06
C ILE A 3 -15.24 3.28 12.67
N LYS A 4 -14.53 2.49 11.88
CA LYS A 4 -13.21 1.96 12.24
C LYS A 4 -12.19 2.38 11.18
N ILE A 5 -11.06 2.87 11.62
CA ILE A 5 -9.91 3.16 10.75
C ILE A 5 -9.00 1.94 10.77
N SER A 6 -8.54 1.52 9.59
CA SER A 6 -7.60 0.43 9.41
C SER A 6 -6.53 0.82 8.39
N PHE A 7 -5.44 0.08 8.37
CA PHE A 7 -4.32 0.28 7.45
C PHE A 7 -3.88 -1.06 6.89
N LEU A 8 -3.73 -1.15 5.57
CA LEU A 8 -3.36 -2.38 4.88
C LEU A 8 -2.32 -2.08 3.79
N LYS A 9 -1.04 -2.28 4.11
CA LYS A 9 0.10 -2.15 3.19
C LYS A 9 1.03 -3.36 3.32
N THR A 10 1.94 -3.52 2.37
CA THR A 10 3.04 -4.48 2.46
C THR A 10 4.01 -4.16 3.60
N GLY A 11 4.82 -5.13 4.00
CA GLY A 11 5.85 -4.96 5.03
C GLY A 11 5.27 -4.91 6.44
N HIS A 12 4.37 -5.84 6.75
CA HIS A 12 3.73 -5.94 8.06
C HIS A 12 3.97 -7.27 8.76
N LEU A 13 3.79 -7.28 10.09
CA LEU A 13 3.86 -8.47 10.96
C LEU A 13 5.07 -9.36 10.62
N LEU A 14 4.83 -10.50 9.97
CA LEU A 14 5.87 -11.49 9.67
C LEU A 14 6.87 -10.95 8.64
N ALA A 15 6.39 -10.26 7.60
CA ALA A 15 7.27 -9.66 6.60
C ALA A 15 8.15 -8.57 7.23
N PHE A 16 7.57 -7.72 8.09
CA PHE A 16 8.34 -6.68 8.78
C PHE A 16 9.43 -7.24 9.69
N VAL A 17 9.12 -8.29 10.47
CA VAL A 17 10.10 -8.95 11.35
C VAL A 17 11.20 -9.59 10.52
N PHE A 18 10.84 -10.29 9.44
CA PHE A 18 11.78 -10.92 8.53
C PHE A 18 12.70 -9.90 7.85
N GLU A 19 12.13 -8.81 7.30
CA GLU A 19 12.89 -7.73 6.69
C GLU A 19 13.81 -7.04 7.69
N SER A 20 13.33 -6.74 8.91
CA SER A 20 14.14 -6.08 9.94
C SER A 20 15.33 -6.94 10.36
N PHE A 21 15.11 -8.26 10.50
CA PHE A 21 16.17 -9.21 10.80
C PHE A 21 17.22 -9.26 9.70
N LEU A 22 16.78 -9.40 8.44
CA LEU A 22 17.68 -9.44 7.29
C LEU A 22 18.42 -8.12 7.08
N ALA A 23 17.74 -6.98 7.22
CA ALA A 23 18.35 -5.67 7.06
C ALA A 23 19.44 -5.46 8.11
N LYS A 24 19.19 -5.87 9.36
CA LYS A 24 20.19 -5.83 10.44
C LYS A 24 21.41 -6.72 10.15
N MET A 25 21.20 -7.90 9.57
CA MET A 25 22.29 -8.83 9.24
C MET A 25 23.08 -8.46 7.99
N LEU A 26 22.41 -7.92 6.97
CA LEU A 26 22.94 -7.88 5.61
C LEU A 26 23.12 -6.47 5.04
N ALA A 27 22.39 -5.48 5.56
CA ALA A 27 22.30 -4.12 5.01
C ALA A 27 22.62 -3.03 6.05
N GLY A 28 23.45 -3.37 7.04
CA GLY A 28 24.10 -2.41 7.94
C GLY A 28 23.19 -1.35 8.58
N ASN A 29 22.16 -1.74 9.35
CA ASN A 29 21.39 -0.86 10.25
C ASN A 29 21.04 0.55 9.71
N ARG A 30 20.80 0.71 8.41
CA ARG A 30 20.34 1.99 7.85
C ARG A 30 19.01 2.39 8.50
N LYS A 31 19.01 3.55 9.17
CA LYS A 31 17.82 4.10 9.84
C LYS A 31 17.09 5.13 8.98
N ASP A 32 17.65 5.48 7.83
CA ASP A 32 17.17 6.53 6.94
C ASP A 32 16.19 6.02 5.87
N VAL A 33 15.94 4.71 5.82
CA VAL A 33 15.01 4.06 4.89
C VAL A 33 14.27 2.89 5.55
N PHE A 34 13.15 2.45 4.95
CA PHE A 34 12.46 1.23 5.38
C PHE A 34 13.33 -0.03 5.18
N PRO A 35 13.17 -1.07 6.04
CA PRO A 35 13.97 -2.30 5.95
C PRO A 35 13.97 -2.98 4.58
N ILE A 36 12.79 -3.08 3.93
CA ILE A 36 12.69 -3.63 2.57
C ILE A 36 13.51 -2.81 1.56
N ARG A 37 13.52 -1.48 1.69
CA ARG A 37 14.27 -0.60 0.80
C ARG A 37 15.77 -0.78 0.99
N ALA A 38 16.24 -0.87 2.23
CA ALA A 38 17.64 -1.18 2.53
C ALA A 38 18.07 -2.53 1.90
N LEU A 39 17.24 -3.55 2.01
CA LEU A 39 17.52 -4.88 1.45
C LEU A 39 17.56 -4.90 -0.08
N VAL A 40 16.61 -4.22 -0.72
CA VAL A 40 16.52 -4.12 -2.17
C VAL A 40 17.69 -3.32 -2.74
N GLU A 41 18.10 -2.22 -2.10
CA GLU A 41 19.19 -1.36 -2.56
C GLU A 41 20.57 -2.00 -2.32
N GLU A 42 20.83 -2.57 -1.13
CA GLU A 42 22.17 -3.03 -0.77
C GLU A 42 22.46 -4.48 -1.17
N LYS A 43 21.44 -5.34 -1.14
CA LYS A 43 21.58 -6.78 -1.39
C LYS A 43 20.51 -7.31 -2.35
N PRO A 44 20.33 -6.71 -3.55
CA PRO A 44 19.27 -7.07 -4.49
C PRO A 44 19.31 -8.54 -4.90
N TYR A 45 20.50 -9.12 -5.08
CA TYR A 45 20.66 -10.53 -5.44
C TYR A 45 20.20 -11.50 -4.35
N ILE A 46 20.45 -11.16 -3.08
CA ILE A 46 19.99 -11.97 -1.95
C ILE A 46 18.48 -11.83 -1.84
N PHE A 47 17.98 -10.59 -1.84
CA PHE A 47 16.55 -10.32 -1.75
C PHE A 47 15.76 -11.01 -2.88
N LYS A 48 16.29 -11.04 -4.11
CA LYS A 48 15.70 -11.80 -5.23
C LYS A 48 15.52 -13.28 -4.91
N LYS A 49 16.50 -13.94 -4.27
CA LYS A 49 16.43 -15.38 -3.94
C LYS A 49 15.35 -15.67 -2.89
N ILE A 50 15.16 -14.75 -1.95
CA ILE A 50 14.19 -14.88 -0.86
C ILE A 50 12.84 -14.20 -1.16
N PHE A 51 12.70 -13.53 -2.31
CA PHE A 51 11.52 -12.73 -2.64
C PHE A 51 10.22 -13.54 -2.57
N ARG A 52 10.25 -14.80 -2.99
CA ARG A 52 9.08 -15.68 -2.91
C ARG A 52 8.67 -15.95 -1.46
N LEU A 53 9.64 -16.25 -0.58
CA LEU A 53 9.39 -16.44 0.85
C LEU A 53 8.84 -15.16 1.48
N TRP A 54 9.45 -14.01 1.14
CA TRP A 54 8.96 -12.70 1.58
C TRP A 54 7.50 -12.46 1.14
N LEU A 55 7.18 -12.73 -0.13
CA LEU A 55 5.84 -12.57 -0.69
C LEU A 55 4.80 -13.44 0.03
N ASP A 56 5.16 -14.69 0.36
CA ASP A 56 4.29 -15.61 1.07
C ASP A 56 4.05 -15.14 2.52
N LEU A 57 5.10 -14.68 3.21
CA LEU A 57 5.00 -14.12 4.58
C LEU A 57 4.20 -12.81 4.61
N ASP A 58 4.37 -11.94 3.63
CA ASP A 58 3.61 -10.70 3.51
C ASP A 58 2.15 -11.01 3.22
N LEU A 59 1.87 -11.95 2.31
CA LEU A 59 0.49 -12.36 2.00
C LEU A 59 -0.24 -12.88 3.25
N ILE A 60 0.40 -13.74 4.07
CA ILE A 60 -0.15 -14.20 5.34
C ILE A 60 -0.43 -13.01 6.27
N SER A 61 0.52 -12.08 6.38
CA SER A 61 0.39 -10.87 7.22
C SER A 61 -0.77 -9.97 6.78
N ILE A 62 -0.94 -9.81 5.47
CA ILE A 62 -2.06 -9.10 4.83
C ILE A 62 -3.39 -9.81 5.15
N VAL A 63 -3.46 -11.14 5.06
CA VAL A 63 -4.69 -11.89 5.40
C VAL A 63 -5.10 -11.64 6.84
N ILE A 64 -4.16 -11.77 7.78
CA ILE A 64 -4.44 -11.59 9.22
C ILE A 64 -4.96 -10.18 9.47
N LYS A 65 -4.28 -9.16 8.94
CA LYS A 65 -4.71 -7.76 9.07
C LYS A 65 -6.06 -7.49 8.41
N PHE A 66 -6.29 -8.04 7.22
CA PHE A 66 -7.55 -7.90 6.50
C PHE A 66 -8.71 -8.49 7.32
N LEU A 67 -8.55 -9.71 7.83
CA LEU A 67 -9.60 -10.38 8.59
C LEU A 67 -9.97 -9.62 9.87
N ALA A 68 -8.97 -9.24 10.68
CA ALA A 68 -9.20 -8.58 11.97
C ALA A 68 -9.52 -7.08 11.85
N GLY A 69 -8.90 -6.39 10.89
CA GLY A 69 -8.98 -4.94 10.72
C GLY A 69 -10.14 -4.49 9.85
N ILE A 70 -10.58 -5.32 8.91
CA ILE A 70 -11.50 -4.93 7.83
C ILE A 70 -12.72 -5.85 7.80
N TYR A 71 -12.52 -7.14 7.53
CA TYR A 71 -13.63 -8.08 7.31
C TYR A 71 -14.53 -8.24 8.55
N LEU A 72 -13.95 -8.57 9.70
CA LEU A 72 -14.72 -8.76 10.92
C LEU A 72 -15.49 -7.49 11.34
N PRO A 73 -14.87 -6.29 11.37
CA PRO A 73 -15.60 -5.04 11.62
C PRO A 73 -16.75 -4.78 10.63
N ILE A 74 -16.56 -5.02 9.33
CA ILE A 74 -17.64 -4.90 8.33
C ILE A 74 -18.78 -5.85 8.66
N LYS A 75 -18.49 -7.11 9.02
CA LYS A 75 -19.52 -8.08 9.44
C LYS A 75 -20.24 -7.70 10.74
N LEU A 76 -19.60 -6.91 11.59
CA LEU A 76 -20.21 -6.33 12.80
C LEU A 76 -20.97 -5.02 12.54
N GLY A 77 -21.14 -4.60 11.28
CA GLY A 77 -21.90 -3.41 10.90
C GLY A 77 -21.12 -2.09 10.99
N TYR A 78 -19.79 -2.14 11.03
CA TYR A 78 -18.95 -0.94 11.00
C TYR A 78 -18.70 -0.47 9.57
N ILE A 79 -18.61 0.84 9.38
CA ILE A 79 -17.96 1.41 8.19
C ILE A 79 -16.46 1.41 8.46
N VAL A 80 -15.69 0.83 7.54
CA VAL A 80 -14.24 0.77 7.67
C VAL A 80 -13.59 1.69 6.66
N LEU A 81 -12.84 2.68 7.17
CA LEU A 81 -11.94 3.51 6.37
C LEU A 81 -10.59 2.82 6.35
N VAL A 82 -10.12 2.43 5.17
CA VAL A 82 -8.87 1.70 5.03
C VAL A 82 -7.86 2.55 4.28
N GLU A 83 -6.77 2.88 4.95
CA GLU A 83 -5.60 3.46 4.31
C GLU A 83 -4.82 2.37 3.56
N GLU A 84 -4.40 2.73 2.35
CA GLU A 84 -3.57 1.95 1.41
C GLU A 84 -4.13 0.61 0.89
N TYR A 85 -5.13 -0.05 1.48
CA TYR A 85 -5.89 -1.20 0.95
C TYR A 85 -5.26 -2.19 -0.11
N ILE A 86 -6.12 -2.96 -0.79
CA ILE A 86 -5.70 -4.03 -1.70
C ILE A 86 -5.00 -3.51 -2.97
N PRO A 87 -5.48 -2.43 -3.63
CA PRO A 87 -4.81 -1.92 -4.83
C PRO A 87 -3.37 -1.46 -4.58
N ALA A 88 -3.03 -0.87 -3.42
CA ALA A 88 -1.65 -0.49 -3.12
C ALA A 88 -0.80 -1.73 -2.83
N THR A 89 -1.33 -2.71 -2.10
CA THR A 89 -0.63 -3.98 -1.86
C THR A 89 -0.27 -4.69 -3.19
N ILE A 90 -1.21 -4.78 -4.14
CA ILE A 90 -0.96 -5.35 -5.47
C ILE A 90 0.10 -4.53 -6.23
N SER A 91 -0.01 -3.20 -6.17
CA SER A 91 0.94 -2.28 -6.81
C SER A 91 2.35 -2.46 -6.27
N ASP A 92 2.51 -2.57 -4.95
CA ASP A 92 3.80 -2.79 -4.28
C ASP A 92 4.39 -4.14 -4.67
N TYR A 93 3.61 -5.23 -4.72
CA TYR A 93 4.08 -6.53 -5.19
C TYR A 93 4.63 -6.47 -6.61
N ILE A 94 3.92 -5.80 -7.51
CA ILE A 94 4.35 -5.63 -8.90
C ILE A 94 5.61 -4.77 -8.95
N TYR A 95 5.66 -3.66 -8.22
CA TYR A 95 6.82 -2.77 -8.17
C TYR A 95 8.07 -3.50 -7.67
N LEU A 96 7.99 -4.15 -6.51
CA LEU A 96 9.10 -4.88 -5.93
C LEU A 96 9.57 -6.03 -6.83
N SER A 97 8.64 -6.78 -7.42
CA SER A 97 8.98 -7.87 -8.36
C SER A 97 9.76 -7.35 -9.57
N LYS A 98 9.42 -6.16 -10.09
CA LYS A 98 10.17 -5.53 -11.19
C LYS A 98 11.58 -5.15 -10.75
N ILE A 99 11.75 -4.54 -9.57
CA ILE A 99 13.07 -4.13 -9.08
C ILE A 99 14.00 -5.35 -8.93
N VAL A 100 13.50 -6.46 -8.39
CA VAL A 100 14.30 -7.67 -8.21
C VAL A 100 14.39 -8.56 -9.46
N ASN A 101 13.80 -8.14 -10.58
CA ASN A 101 13.68 -8.95 -11.80
C ASN A 101 13.08 -10.34 -11.53
N PHE A 102 11.99 -10.39 -10.75
CA PHE A 102 11.20 -11.58 -10.47
C PHE A 102 9.93 -11.56 -11.33
N PRO A 103 9.61 -12.64 -12.07
CA PRO A 103 8.49 -12.65 -13.01
C PRO A 103 7.14 -12.84 -12.32
N LEU A 104 6.66 -11.82 -11.59
CA LEU A 104 5.31 -11.83 -11.02
C LEU A 104 4.27 -11.48 -12.09
N LYS A 105 3.49 -12.47 -12.51
CA LYS A 105 2.39 -12.27 -13.47
C LYS A 105 1.16 -11.71 -12.76
N MET A 106 0.35 -10.90 -13.45
CA MET A 106 -0.96 -10.44 -12.97
C MET A 106 -1.90 -11.58 -12.58
N ASN A 107 -1.76 -12.74 -13.24
CA ASN A 107 -2.55 -13.94 -12.96
C ASN A 107 -1.95 -14.84 -11.88
N SER A 108 -0.93 -14.36 -11.14
CA SER A 108 -0.33 -15.09 -10.03
C SER A 108 -1.34 -15.35 -8.91
N PHE A 109 -1.07 -16.39 -8.13
CA PHE A 109 -1.89 -16.75 -6.97
C PHE A 109 -2.04 -15.58 -5.99
N ALA A 110 -0.94 -14.90 -5.64
CA ALA A 110 -0.97 -13.79 -4.69
C ALA A 110 -1.93 -12.66 -5.13
N ILE A 111 -1.84 -12.22 -6.38
CA ILE A 111 -2.72 -11.15 -6.90
C ILE A 111 -4.17 -11.61 -6.94
N LYS A 112 -4.44 -12.82 -7.48
CA LYS A 112 -5.80 -13.37 -7.52
C LYS A 112 -6.41 -13.49 -6.12
N PHE A 113 -5.62 -13.95 -5.16
CA PHE A 113 -6.05 -14.11 -3.79
C PHE A 113 -6.38 -12.77 -3.12
N LEU A 114 -5.55 -11.73 -3.31
CA LEU A 114 -5.85 -10.38 -2.84
C LEU A 114 -7.14 -9.82 -3.45
N LEU A 115 -7.39 -10.07 -4.74
CA LEU A 115 -8.65 -9.69 -5.40
C LEU A 115 -9.84 -10.47 -4.80
N THR A 116 -9.67 -11.75 -4.48
CA THR A 116 -10.68 -12.53 -3.77
C THR A 116 -11.00 -11.92 -2.40
N LEU A 117 -9.97 -11.52 -1.62
CA LEU A 117 -10.18 -10.85 -0.34
C LEU A 117 -10.99 -9.56 -0.52
N MET A 118 -10.60 -8.71 -1.47
CA MET A 118 -11.33 -7.46 -1.75
C MET A 118 -12.81 -7.71 -2.06
N ASN A 119 -13.12 -8.75 -2.84
CA ASN A 119 -14.48 -9.11 -3.21
C ASN A 119 -15.36 -9.52 -2.02
N LEU A 120 -14.78 -10.02 -0.92
CA LEU A 120 -15.54 -10.37 0.29
C LEU A 120 -16.17 -9.15 0.99
N CYS A 121 -15.68 -7.96 0.70
CA CYS A 121 -16.08 -6.70 1.32
C CYS A 121 -16.75 -5.73 0.33
N ASN A 122 -17.12 -6.18 -0.88
CA ASN A 122 -17.80 -5.31 -1.84
C ASN A 122 -19.17 -4.84 -1.32
N PRO A 123 -19.61 -3.61 -1.68
CA PRO A 123 -18.96 -2.67 -2.60
C PRO A 123 -17.86 -1.81 -1.96
N THR A 124 -16.74 -1.59 -2.67
CA THR A 124 -15.60 -0.75 -2.19
C THR A 124 -15.53 0.60 -2.92
N GLN A 125 -15.59 1.70 -2.17
CA GLN A 125 -15.31 3.04 -2.68
C GLN A 125 -13.83 3.40 -2.45
N ILE A 126 -13.18 4.05 -3.42
CA ILE A 126 -11.78 4.44 -3.31
C ILE A 126 -11.63 5.95 -3.53
N VAL A 127 -10.95 6.59 -2.59
CA VAL A 127 -10.49 7.98 -2.69
C VAL A 127 -8.99 7.97 -2.94
N PHE A 128 -8.57 8.51 -4.09
CA PHE A 128 -7.16 8.66 -4.46
C PHE A 128 -6.74 10.12 -4.29
N LEU A 129 -5.78 10.36 -3.40
CA LEU A 129 -5.25 11.69 -3.12
C LEU A 129 -3.89 11.86 -3.80
N ASP A 130 -3.75 12.92 -4.60
CA ASP A 130 -2.53 13.21 -5.33
C ASP A 130 -2.07 14.65 -5.06
N ALA A 131 -0.80 14.94 -5.30
CA ALA A 131 -0.20 16.27 -5.31
C ALA A 131 1.08 16.19 -6.14
N ARG A 132 1.54 17.31 -6.69
CA ARG A 132 2.80 17.38 -7.44
C ARG A 132 4.02 16.98 -6.58
N ASP A 133 5.10 16.54 -7.23
CA ASP A 133 6.30 16.03 -6.55
C ASP A 133 6.97 17.07 -5.65
N ASP A 134 7.03 18.33 -6.07
CA ASP A 134 7.55 19.44 -5.27
C ASP A 134 6.75 19.63 -3.97
N ILE A 135 5.43 19.49 -4.06
CA ILE A 135 4.52 19.60 -2.91
C ILE A 135 4.66 18.37 -2.00
N LEU A 136 4.76 17.17 -2.56
CA LEU A 136 4.96 15.94 -1.80
C LEU A 136 6.29 15.96 -1.04
N ALA A 137 7.39 16.35 -1.71
CA ALA A 137 8.70 16.49 -1.10
C ALA A 137 8.70 17.50 0.06
N SER A 138 8.06 18.66 -0.14
CA SER A 138 7.88 19.65 0.93
C SER A 138 7.11 19.07 2.13
N ARG A 139 6.02 18.33 1.88
CA ARG A 139 5.22 17.67 2.93
C ARG A 139 5.97 16.54 3.65
N TRP A 140 6.83 15.79 2.98
CA TRP A 140 7.67 14.78 3.63
C TRP A 140 8.72 15.44 4.52
N LYS A 141 9.38 16.49 4.02
CA LYS A 141 10.36 17.26 4.80
C LYS A 141 9.75 17.84 6.07
N MET A 142 8.55 18.42 6.01
CA MET A 142 7.85 18.93 7.19
C MET A 142 7.49 17.84 8.22
N ARG A 143 7.28 16.60 7.76
CA ARG A 143 6.98 15.44 8.63
C ARG A 143 8.23 14.75 9.17
N GLY A 144 9.43 15.17 8.75
CA GLY A 144 10.67 14.43 9.02
C GLY A 144 10.73 13.06 8.33
N SER A 145 9.92 12.85 7.29
CA SER A 145 9.97 11.64 6.46
C SER A 145 11.04 11.79 5.38
N PHE A 146 11.67 10.69 4.98
CA PHE A 146 12.58 10.70 3.83
C PHE A 146 11.82 10.88 2.51
N ASN A 147 12.55 11.34 1.50
CA ASN A 147 12.01 11.42 0.15
C ASN A 147 11.84 10.02 -0.45
N GLU A 148 10.68 9.81 -1.06
CA GLU A 148 10.44 8.59 -1.81
C GLU A 148 11.17 8.59 -3.15
N ARG A 149 11.39 7.40 -3.71
CA ARG A 149 12.03 7.27 -5.03
C ARG A 149 11.08 7.72 -6.14
N GLU A 150 11.61 8.41 -7.14
CA GLU A 150 10.82 8.92 -8.27
C GLU A 150 10.10 7.80 -9.03
N ASP A 151 10.75 6.64 -9.21
CA ASP A 151 10.17 5.47 -9.87
C ASP A 151 9.00 4.87 -9.06
N TYR A 152 9.07 4.93 -7.73
CA TYR A 152 7.98 4.52 -6.85
C TYR A 152 6.78 5.49 -6.94
N ILE A 153 7.03 6.80 -6.92
CA ILE A 153 5.99 7.82 -7.10
C ILE A 153 5.32 7.67 -8.47
N LEU A 154 6.11 7.47 -9.52
CA LEU A 154 5.60 7.23 -10.87
C LEU A 154 4.73 5.98 -10.93
N MET A 155 5.15 4.89 -10.26
CA MET A 155 4.35 3.67 -10.14
C MET A 155 3.02 3.94 -9.45
N GLN A 156 3.00 4.70 -8.34
CA GLN A 156 1.74 5.06 -7.66
C GLN A 156 0.80 5.88 -8.56
N ARG A 157 1.34 6.86 -9.31
CA ARG A 157 0.52 7.67 -10.22
C ARG A 157 0.04 6.95 -11.48
N THR A 158 0.65 5.81 -11.82
CA THR A 158 0.29 5.03 -13.01
C THR A 158 -0.46 3.77 -12.63
N LEU A 159 0.24 2.76 -12.10
CA LEU A 159 -0.28 1.45 -11.81
C LEU A 159 -1.33 1.47 -10.69
N LEU A 160 -1.02 2.10 -9.55
CA LEU A 160 -1.95 2.16 -8.43
C LEU A 160 -3.21 2.95 -8.79
N LEU A 161 -3.05 4.07 -9.51
CA LEU A 161 -4.18 4.84 -10.01
C LEU A 161 -5.09 3.99 -10.92
N GLN A 162 -4.51 3.26 -11.88
CA GLN A 162 -5.24 2.37 -12.79
C GLN A 162 -5.96 1.25 -12.03
N LEU A 163 -5.29 0.57 -11.11
CA LEU A 163 -5.88 -0.49 -10.30
C LEU A 163 -7.00 0.04 -9.40
N SER A 164 -6.78 1.18 -8.75
CA SER A 164 -7.77 1.84 -7.89
C SER A 164 -9.04 2.19 -8.67
N LYS A 165 -8.89 2.76 -9.87
CA LYS A 165 -10.02 3.09 -10.74
C LYS A 165 -10.76 1.83 -11.23
N LYS A 166 -10.05 0.76 -11.57
CA LYS A 166 -10.64 -0.47 -12.11
C LYS A 166 -11.35 -1.31 -11.04
N LEU A 167 -10.83 -1.31 -9.82
CA LEU A 167 -11.30 -2.21 -8.75
C LEU A 167 -12.36 -1.58 -7.84
N SER A 168 -12.56 -0.26 -7.91
CA SER A 168 -13.58 0.41 -7.10
C SER A 168 -14.96 0.37 -7.76
N CYS A 169 -16.01 0.32 -6.94
CA CYS A 169 -17.37 0.58 -7.41
C CYS A 169 -17.60 2.09 -7.65
N LYS A 170 -16.93 2.93 -6.85
CA LYS A 170 -16.94 4.38 -6.95
C LYS A 170 -15.53 4.90 -6.71
N PHE A 171 -15.04 5.68 -7.67
CA PHE A 171 -13.70 6.23 -7.66
C PHE A 171 -13.73 7.75 -7.55
N LEU A 172 -13.01 8.31 -6.57
CA LEU A 172 -12.85 9.75 -6.40
C LEU A 172 -11.36 10.11 -6.43
N TYR A 173 -10.94 10.88 -7.42
CA TYR A 173 -9.59 11.44 -7.49
C TYR A 173 -9.58 12.88 -7.03
N ILE A 174 -8.67 13.24 -6.13
CA ILE A 174 -8.52 14.61 -5.62
C ILE A 174 -7.06 15.04 -5.70
N ASN A 175 -6.79 16.10 -6.46
CA ASN A 175 -5.53 16.83 -6.35
C ASN A 175 -5.58 17.76 -5.13
N THR A 176 -4.75 17.44 -4.14
CA THR A 176 -4.63 18.12 -2.84
C THR A 176 -3.56 19.22 -2.85
N GLY A 177 -2.81 19.40 -3.94
CA GLY A 177 -1.73 20.39 -4.01
C GLY A 177 -2.21 21.83 -3.90
N THR A 178 -3.43 22.12 -4.35
CA THR A 178 -4.02 23.47 -4.38
C THR A 178 -5.20 23.64 -3.42
N LYS A 179 -5.44 22.66 -2.54
CA LYS A 179 -6.62 22.64 -1.66
C LYS A 179 -6.22 22.65 -0.19
N THR A 180 -7.02 23.35 0.61
CA THR A 180 -6.97 23.23 2.07
C THR A 180 -7.50 21.86 2.51
N ILE A 181 -7.18 21.48 3.74
CA ILE A 181 -7.70 20.26 4.38
C ILE A 181 -9.23 20.31 4.41
N GLU A 182 -9.80 21.44 4.82
CA GLU A 182 -11.26 21.64 4.89
C GLU A 182 -11.94 21.43 3.52
N LYS A 183 -11.39 22.03 2.45
CA LYS A 183 -11.94 21.87 1.09
C LYS A 183 -11.84 20.43 0.60
N THR A 184 -10.76 19.73 0.94
CA THR A 184 -10.56 18.32 0.59
C THR A 184 -11.54 17.44 1.35
N HIS A 185 -11.69 17.65 2.66
CA HIS A 185 -12.65 16.94 3.50
C HIS A 185 -14.08 17.12 2.97
N LYS A 186 -14.49 18.36 2.66
CA LYS A 186 -15.81 18.65 2.09
C LYS A 186 -16.06 17.89 0.79
N LEU A 187 -15.07 17.83 -0.11
CA LEU A 187 -15.17 17.07 -1.36
C LEU A 187 -15.36 15.57 -1.10
N ILE A 188 -14.62 15.01 -0.14
CA ILE A 188 -14.75 13.60 0.24
C ILE A 188 -16.15 13.34 0.80
N THR A 189 -16.62 14.13 1.76
CA THR A 189 -17.94 13.92 2.40
C THR A 189 -19.09 14.02 1.39
N ILE A 190 -19.07 15.01 0.48
CA ILE A 190 -20.11 15.16 -0.55
C ILE A 190 -20.16 13.92 -1.46
N ASN A 191 -19.00 13.38 -1.83
CA ASN A 191 -18.91 12.26 -2.76
C ASN A 191 -19.09 10.89 -2.10
N LEU A 192 -18.90 10.77 -0.79
CA LEU A 192 -19.05 9.49 -0.09
C LEU A 192 -20.48 9.18 0.33
N SER A 193 -21.42 10.14 0.25
CA SER A 193 -22.87 10.00 0.50
C SER A 193 -23.22 8.75 1.32
N LEU A 194 -22.87 8.79 2.61
CA LEU A 194 -23.25 7.77 3.59
C LEU A 194 -24.71 7.95 4.00
#